data_AF-A0A0J6W925-F1
#
_entry.id   AF-A0A0J6W925-F1
#
_cell.length_a   1.000
_cell.length_b   1.000
_cell.length_c   1.000
_cell.angle_alpha   90.00
_cell.angle_beta   90.00
_cell.angle_gamma   90.00
#
_symmetry.space_group_name_H-M   'P 1'
#
loop_
_entity.id
_entity.type
_entity.pdbx_description
1 polymer ?
#
loop_
_entity_poly.entity_id
_entity_poly.type
_entity_poly.pdbx_seq_one_letter_code
_entity_poly.pdbx_strand_id
1 'polypeptide(L)'
;MGHKYSRDEILEGAVQAAVDHGLSSLTFGRLARRLGTSDRVIVYYFPTKNALVTDVLVAIGVRLQAVLAGAFPDKAADHRQMVAAAYPVLANSAVDPLFAVYFEACGLAAAHQAPFHEVAPQLMAAWVDWLADFFSGSRARRTREAEATMALVDGLLLMRHLAGPRAADRAARTLGL
;
A
#
# COMPACT_ATOMS: atom_id res chain seq x y z
N MET A 1 -29.70 -8.01 18.84
CA MET A 1 -29.45 -6.56 18.64
C MET A 1 -28.45 -6.43 17.51
N GLY A 2 -28.84 -5.88 16.36
CA GLY A 2 -27.92 -5.71 15.22
C GLY A 2 -26.78 -4.78 15.61
N HIS A 3 -25.54 -5.15 15.33
CA HIS A 3 -24.40 -4.28 15.56
C HIS A 3 -24.60 -2.99 14.76
N LYS A 4 -24.50 -1.83 15.42
CA LYS A 4 -24.62 -0.48 14.83
C LYS A 4 -23.56 -0.20 13.75
N TYR A 5 -22.54 -1.05 13.64
CA TYR A 5 -21.44 -0.93 12.70
C TYR A 5 -21.18 -2.28 12.02
N SER A 6 -20.96 -2.24 10.71
CA SER A 6 -20.48 -3.35 9.88
C SER A 6 -18.96 -3.47 9.94
N ARG A 7 -18.43 -4.62 9.50
CA ARG A 7 -16.97 -4.83 9.35
C ARG A 7 -16.35 -3.77 8.44
N ASP A 8 -17.02 -3.45 7.35
CA ASP A 8 -16.50 -2.53 6.32
C ASP A 8 -16.46 -1.08 6.82
N GLU A 9 -17.47 -0.63 7.57
CA GLU A 9 -17.44 0.70 8.21
C GLU A 9 -16.31 0.82 9.23
N ILE A 10 -16.03 -0.24 9.99
CA ILE A 10 -14.90 -0.24 10.94
C ILE A 10 -13.57 -0.24 10.20
N LEU A 11 -13.46 -1.02 9.11
CA LEU A 11 -12.26 -1.04 8.26
C LEU A 11 -12.00 0.33 7.64
N GLU A 12 -13.03 1.00 7.13
CA GLU A 12 -12.93 2.35 6.59
C GLU A 12 -12.43 3.33 7.65
N GLY A 13 -12.99 3.27 8.86
CA GLY A 13 -12.51 4.06 9.98
C GLY A 13 -11.05 3.78 10.36
N ALA A 14 -10.62 2.53 10.23
CA ALA A 14 -9.24 2.11 10.49
C ALA A 14 -8.27 2.63 9.41
N VAL A 15 -8.67 2.57 8.14
CA VAL A 15 -7.91 3.14 7.02
C VAL A 15 -7.78 4.65 7.21
N GLN A 16 -8.87 5.36 7.52
CA GLN A 16 -8.80 6.80 7.75
C GLN A 16 -7.92 7.14 8.97
N ALA A 17 -8.01 6.37 10.05
CA ALA A 17 -7.14 6.56 11.21
C ALA A 17 -5.65 6.35 10.86
N ALA A 18 -5.33 5.36 10.02
CA ALA A 18 -3.97 5.11 9.56
C ALA A 18 -3.47 6.25 8.66
N VAL A 19 -4.31 6.75 7.74
CA VAL A 19 -3.98 7.90 6.88
C VAL A 19 -3.78 9.18 7.69
N ASP A 20 -4.62 9.44 8.70
CA ASP A 20 -4.55 10.66 9.50
C ASP A 20 -3.37 10.68 10.49
N HIS A 21 -3.01 9.52 11.04
CA HIS A 21 -2.16 9.44 12.24
C HIS A 21 -1.05 8.38 12.18
N GLY A 22 -0.92 7.68 11.06
CA GLY A 22 0.02 6.57 10.90
C GLY A 22 -0.51 5.23 11.44
N LEU A 23 0.02 4.15 10.89
CA LEU A 23 -0.36 2.76 11.14
C LEU A 23 0.07 2.27 12.53
N SER A 24 1.21 2.77 13.02
CA SER A 24 1.69 2.51 14.39
C SER A 24 0.74 3.06 15.46
N SER A 25 0.00 4.12 15.13
CA SER A 25 -0.97 4.76 16.03
C SER A 25 -2.28 3.97 16.17
N LEU A 26 -2.55 3.05 15.24
CA LEU A 26 -3.80 2.29 15.16
C LEU A 26 -3.85 1.27 16.30
N THR A 27 -4.75 1.43 17.26
CA THR A 27 -5.00 0.45 18.33
C THR A 27 -6.50 0.22 18.45
N PHE A 28 -6.94 -0.93 18.98
CA PHE A 28 -8.37 -1.21 19.16
C PHE A 28 -9.07 -0.11 19.96
N GLY A 29 -8.48 0.31 21.09
CA GLY A 29 -9.04 1.39 21.90
C GLY A 29 -9.09 2.75 21.21
N ARG A 30 -8.07 3.12 20.42
CA ARG A 30 -8.11 4.38 19.64
C ARG A 30 -9.15 4.31 18.53
N LEU A 31 -9.24 3.18 17.82
CA LEU A 31 -10.23 2.97 16.77
C LEU A 31 -11.66 2.97 17.33
N ALA A 32 -11.88 2.27 18.43
CA ALA A 32 -13.18 2.23 19.12
C ALA A 32 -13.63 3.64 19.54
N ARG A 33 -12.74 4.42 20.17
CA ARG A 33 -13.02 5.82 20.52
C ARG A 33 -13.33 6.68 19.30
N ARG A 34 -12.55 6.55 18.21
CA ARG A 34 -12.78 7.29 16.96
C ARG A 34 -14.17 7.00 16.39
N LEU A 35 -14.58 5.74 16.43
CA LEU A 35 -15.86 5.30 15.85
C LEU A 35 -17.05 5.46 16.81
N GLY A 36 -16.83 5.82 18.08
CA GLY A 36 -17.89 5.86 19.08
C GLY A 36 -18.45 4.47 19.42
N THR A 37 -17.61 3.45 19.38
CA THR A 37 -17.95 2.05 19.70
C THR A 37 -17.06 1.52 20.83
N SER A 38 -17.18 0.23 21.17
CA SER A 38 -16.35 -0.44 22.17
C SER A 38 -15.27 -1.32 21.52
N ASP A 39 -14.14 -1.51 22.22
CA ASP A 39 -13.07 -2.42 21.81
C ASP A 39 -13.59 -3.82 21.51
N ARG A 40 -14.59 -4.30 22.26
CA ARG A 40 -15.24 -5.60 22.04
C ARG A 40 -15.88 -5.72 20.66
N VAL A 41 -16.43 -4.63 20.11
CA VAL A 41 -16.99 -4.62 18.75
C VAL A 41 -15.87 -4.67 17.72
N ILE A 42 -14.75 -3.97 17.94
CA ILE A 42 -13.60 -4.03 17.05
C ILE A 42 -13.02 -5.45 17.01
N VAL A 43 -12.79 -6.05 18.19
CA VAL A 43 -12.24 -7.41 18.33
C VAL A 43 -13.13 -8.47 17.70
N TYR A 44 -14.46 -8.28 17.73
CA TYR A 44 -15.40 -9.20 17.08
C TYR A 44 -15.14 -9.33 15.57
N TYR A 45 -14.78 -8.24 14.89
CA TYR A 45 -14.49 -8.24 13.46
C TYR A 45 -13.02 -8.43 13.12
N PHE A 46 -12.12 -7.98 14.01
CA PHE A 46 -10.67 -8.03 13.85
C PHE A 46 -10.05 -8.68 15.09
N PRO A 47 -9.95 -10.01 15.15
CA PRO A 47 -9.61 -10.73 16.37
C PRO A 47 -8.19 -10.47 16.87
N THR A 48 -7.30 -10.00 15.99
CA THR A 48 -5.91 -9.68 16.33
C THR A 48 -5.48 -8.36 15.71
N LYS A 49 -4.44 -7.76 16.29
CA LYS A 49 -3.81 -6.56 15.72
C LYS A 49 -3.23 -6.86 14.33
N ASN A 50 -2.70 -8.06 14.09
CA ASN A 50 -2.27 -8.52 12.78
C ASN A 50 -3.42 -8.48 11.79
N ALA A 51 -4.57 -9.09 12.11
CA ALA A 51 -5.72 -9.12 11.22
C ALA A 51 -6.17 -7.70 10.83
N LEU A 52 -6.28 -6.79 11.81
CA LEU A 52 -6.63 -5.40 11.54
C LEU A 52 -5.61 -4.70 10.62
N VAL A 53 -4.31 -4.86 10.90
CA VAL A 53 -3.26 -4.22 10.09
C VAL A 53 -3.22 -4.80 8.68
N THR A 54 -3.34 -6.12 8.53
CA THR A 54 -3.42 -6.79 7.23
C THR A 54 -4.59 -6.25 6.43
N ASP A 55 -5.80 -6.21 7.01
CA ASP A 55 -6.99 -5.73 6.31
C ASP A 55 -6.86 -4.26 5.89
N VAL A 56 -6.27 -3.40 6.74
CA VAL A 56 -6.00 -2.00 6.39
C VAL A 56 -5.02 -1.90 5.21
N LEU A 57 -3.93 -2.66 5.24
CA LEU A 57 -2.94 -2.63 4.15
C LEU A 57 -3.49 -3.23 2.85
N VAL A 58 -4.33 -4.25 2.92
CA VAL A 58 -5.06 -4.80 1.77
C VAL A 58 -6.01 -3.75 1.20
N ALA A 59 -6.79 -3.06 2.05
CA ALA A 59 -7.70 -2.01 1.61
C ALA A 59 -6.96 -0.84 0.94
N ILE A 60 -5.81 -0.43 1.49
CA ILE A 60 -4.92 0.55 0.85
C ILE A 60 -4.43 0.02 -0.50
N GLY A 61 -4.03 -1.26 -0.55
CA GLY A 61 -3.54 -1.87 -1.77
C GLY A 61 -4.58 -1.91 -2.89
N VAL A 62 -5.83 -2.24 -2.58
CA VAL A 62 -6.95 -2.19 -3.52
C VAL A 62 -7.19 -0.79 -4.06
N ARG A 63 -7.09 0.26 -3.22
CA ARG A 63 -7.21 1.66 -3.66
C ARG A 63 -6.07 2.04 -4.62
N LEU A 64 -4.84 1.62 -4.32
CA LEU A 64 -3.68 1.86 -5.20
C LEU A 64 -3.83 1.12 -6.54
N GLN A 65 -4.27 -0.14 -6.52
CA GLN A 65 -4.57 -0.89 -7.75
C GLN A 65 -5.65 -0.21 -8.58
N ALA A 66 -6.68 0.36 -7.94
CA ALA A 66 -7.73 1.12 -8.64
C ALA A 66 -7.19 2.41 -9.31
N VAL A 67 -6.25 3.11 -8.65
CA VAL A 67 -5.53 4.25 -9.26
C VAL A 67 -4.72 3.80 -10.48
N LEU A 68 -4.11 2.62 -10.42
CA LEU A 68 -3.26 2.07 -11.48
C LEU A 68 -4.06 1.47 -12.65
N ALA A 69 -5.26 0.96 -12.39
CA ALA A 69 -6.06 0.22 -13.38
C ALA A 69 -6.33 1.00 -14.67
N GLY A 70 -6.44 2.33 -14.60
CA GLY A 70 -6.62 3.19 -15.77
C GLY A 70 -5.32 3.61 -16.48
N ALA A 71 -4.16 3.39 -15.84
CA ALA A 71 -2.87 3.83 -16.35
C ALA A 71 -2.08 2.70 -17.02
N PHE A 72 -2.29 1.46 -16.59
CA PHE A 72 -1.47 0.34 -17.03
C PHE A 72 -1.80 -0.10 -18.46
N PRO A 73 -0.77 -0.45 -19.26
CA PRO A 73 -0.97 -1.10 -20.54
C PRO A 73 -1.47 -2.54 -20.35
N ASP A 74 -2.10 -3.13 -21.37
CA ASP A 74 -2.48 -4.55 -21.36
C ASP A 74 -1.27 -5.47 -21.09
N LYS A 75 -0.13 -5.13 -21.71
CA LYS A 75 1.19 -5.72 -21.43
C LYS A 75 2.28 -4.66 -21.54
N ALA A 76 3.14 -4.59 -20.53
CA ALA A 76 4.38 -3.84 -20.59
C ALA A 76 5.51 -4.71 -21.17
N ALA A 77 6.37 -4.10 -21.97
CA ALA A 77 7.60 -4.71 -22.47
C ALA A 77 8.57 -5.00 -21.33
N ASP A 78 8.76 -4.05 -20.41
CA ASP A 78 9.65 -4.14 -19.25
C ASP A 78 9.19 -3.24 -18.09
N HIS A 79 9.86 -3.38 -16.94
CA HIS A 79 9.60 -2.59 -15.75
C HIS A 79 9.71 -1.07 -15.96
N ARG A 80 10.56 -0.60 -16.89
CA ARG A 80 10.72 0.85 -17.13
C ARG A 80 9.47 1.40 -17.81
N GLN A 81 8.94 0.70 -18.81
CA GLN A 81 7.67 1.08 -19.43
C GLN A 81 6.53 1.04 -18.40
N MET A 82 6.51 0.04 -17.52
CA MET A 82 5.51 -0.05 -16.46
C MET A 82 5.58 1.15 -15.51
N VAL A 83 6.78 1.51 -15.02
CA VAL A 83 6.94 2.66 -14.13
C VAL A 83 6.66 3.98 -14.84
N ALA A 84 6.99 4.13 -16.13
CA ALA A 84 6.63 5.32 -16.90
C ALA A 84 5.10 5.53 -16.98
N ALA A 85 4.32 4.45 -17.00
CA ALA A 85 2.86 4.51 -16.93
C ALA A 85 2.36 4.75 -15.48
N ALA A 86 2.98 4.11 -14.49
CA ALA A 86 2.57 4.17 -13.09
C ALA A 86 2.88 5.51 -12.41
N TYR A 87 4.09 6.04 -12.60
CA TYR A 87 4.62 7.16 -11.83
C TYR A 87 3.76 8.43 -11.94
N PRO A 88 3.28 8.86 -13.13
CA PRO A 88 2.45 10.07 -13.23
C PRO A 88 1.15 10.02 -12.43
N VAL A 89 0.53 8.84 -12.31
CA VAL A 89 -0.72 8.69 -11.54
C VAL A 89 -0.48 8.52 -10.05
N LEU A 90 0.65 7.93 -9.66
CA LEU A 90 1.03 7.73 -8.26
C LEU A 90 1.71 8.96 -7.64
N ALA A 91 2.44 9.77 -8.41
CA ALA A 91 3.12 10.99 -7.98
C ALA A 91 2.14 12.17 -7.82
N ASN A 92 1.02 11.92 -7.14
CA ASN A 92 -0.10 12.82 -6.95
C ASN A 92 -0.31 13.07 -5.45
N SER A 93 -0.50 14.32 -5.05
CA SER A 93 -0.76 14.70 -3.66
C SER A 93 -1.99 14.03 -3.04
N ALA A 94 -2.95 13.59 -3.85
CA ALA A 94 -4.11 12.82 -3.38
C ALA A 94 -3.75 11.37 -3.00
N VAL A 95 -2.65 10.83 -3.53
CA VAL A 95 -2.18 9.45 -3.32
C VAL A 95 -1.06 9.40 -2.28
N ASP A 96 -0.32 10.50 -2.10
CA ASP A 96 0.77 10.63 -1.11
C ASP A 96 0.39 10.09 0.30
N PRO A 97 -0.81 10.37 0.88
CA PRO A 97 -1.16 9.84 2.20
C PRO A 97 -1.27 8.31 2.25
N LEU A 98 -1.66 7.66 1.14
CA LEU A 98 -1.69 6.19 1.07
C LEU A 98 -0.27 5.61 1.06
N PHE A 99 0.65 6.24 0.33
CA PHE A 99 2.06 5.83 0.29
C PHE A 99 2.78 6.10 1.60
N ALA A 100 2.43 7.16 2.33
CA ALA A 100 2.98 7.40 3.68
C ALA A 100 2.69 6.21 4.62
N VAL A 101 1.46 5.69 4.61
CA VAL A 101 1.07 4.50 5.41
C VAL A 101 1.80 3.25 4.92
N TYR A 102 1.89 3.06 3.60
CA TYR A 102 2.63 1.95 3.01
C TYR A 102 4.11 1.97 3.43
N PHE A 103 4.80 3.11 3.30
CA PHE A 103 6.21 3.24 3.67
C PHE A 103 6.46 3.11 5.17
N GLU A 104 5.53 3.56 6.01
CA GLU A 104 5.58 3.27 7.45
C GLU A 104 5.54 1.76 7.70
N ALA A 105 4.64 1.03 7.05
CA ALA A 105 4.56 -0.43 7.16
C ALA A 105 5.83 -1.13 6.66
N CYS A 106 6.39 -0.70 5.53
CA CYS A 106 7.66 -1.20 5.01
C CYS A 106 8.82 -0.96 5.98
N GLY A 107 8.92 0.24 6.56
CA GLY A 107 9.95 0.59 7.53
C GLY A 107 9.84 -0.25 8.81
N LEU A 108 8.62 -0.40 9.34
CA LEU A 108 8.36 -1.23 10.53
C LEU A 108 8.65 -2.71 10.28
N ALA A 109 8.28 -3.22 9.10
CA ALA A 109 8.60 -4.60 8.70
C ALA A 109 10.12 -4.83 8.57
N ALA A 110 10.83 -3.90 7.93
CA ALA A 110 12.29 -3.94 7.80
C ALA A 110 13.01 -3.86 9.16
N ALA A 111 12.42 -3.14 10.12
CA ALA A 111 12.89 -3.08 11.51
C ALA A 111 12.45 -4.29 12.36
N HIS A 112 11.92 -5.36 11.75
CA HIS A 112 11.44 -6.57 12.41
C HIS A 112 10.37 -6.33 13.49
N GLN A 113 9.58 -5.26 13.36
CA GLN A 113 8.51 -4.95 14.32
C GLN A 113 7.26 -5.78 14.00
N ALA A 114 6.68 -6.42 15.03
CA ALA A 114 5.37 -7.04 14.92
C ALA A 114 4.26 -5.97 14.91
N PRO A 115 3.16 -6.16 14.16
CA PRO A 115 2.87 -7.32 13.31
C PRO A 115 3.44 -7.22 11.87
N PHE A 116 4.14 -6.13 11.56
CA PHE A 116 4.48 -5.75 10.18
C PHE A 116 5.41 -6.75 9.49
N HIS A 117 6.42 -7.26 10.20
CA HIS A 117 7.36 -8.22 9.63
C HIS A 117 6.72 -9.57 9.26
N GLU A 118 5.60 -9.94 9.89
CA GLU A 118 4.85 -11.17 9.60
C GLU A 118 3.91 -11.01 8.39
N VAL A 119 3.38 -9.79 8.21
CA VAL A 119 2.38 -9.48 7.19
C VAL A 119 3.02 -9.03 5.86
N ALA A 120 4.11 -8.25 5.93
CA ALA A 120 4.72 -7.63 4.75
C ALA A 120 5.17 -8.62 3.66
N PRO A 121 5.78 -9.80 3.96
CA PRO A 121 6.17 -10.74 2.92
C PRO A 121 4.99 -11.24 2.08
N GLN A 122 3.84 -11.48 2.71
CA GLN A 122 2.64 -11.97 2.04
C GLN A 122 2.02 -10.90 1.14
N LEU A 123 1.94 -9.65 1.64
CA LEU A 123 1.43 -8.53 0.85
C LEU A 123 2.35 -8.22 -0.34
N MET A 124 3.67 -8.23 -0.13
CA MET A 124 4.64 -8.01 -1.19
C MET A 124 4.54 -9.09 -2.28
N ALA A 125 4.43 -10.36 -1.89
CA ALA A 125 4.23 -11.46 -2.84
C ALA A 125 2.95 -11.27 -3.67
N ALA A 126 1.83 -10.87 -3.04
CA ALA A 126 0.58 -10.60 -3.74
C ALA A 126 0.70 -9.45 -4.75
N TRP A 127 1.44 -8.39 -4.41
CA TRP A 127 1.73 -7.28 -5.33
C TRP A 127 2.61 -7.71 -6.51
N VAL A 128 3.65 -8.50 -6.26
CA VAL A 128 4.53 -9.04 -7.30
C VAL A 128 3.74 -9.95 -8.24
N ASP A 129 2.89 -10.83 -7.71
CA ASP A 129 2.05 -11.71 -8.53
C ASP A 129 1.07 -10.91 -9.38
N TRP A 130 0.40 -9.88 -8.81
CA TRP A 130 -0.50 -9.00 -9.56
C TRP A 130 0.24 -8.21 -10.66
N LEU A 131 1.41 -7.65 -10.38
CA LEU A 131 2.22 -6.94 -11.39
C LEU A 131 2.74 -7.89 -12.48
N ALA A 132 3.07 -9.14 -12.12
CA ALA A 132 3.56 -10.14 -13.05
C ALA A 132 2.56 -10.42 -14.17
N ASP A 133 1.26 -10.25 -13.92
CA ASP A 133 0.21 -10.42 -14.92
C ASP A 133 0.23 -9.37 -16.02
N PHE A 134 0.96 -8.27 -15.88
CA PHE A 134 1.12 -7.26 -16.93
C PHE A 134 2.37 -7.48 -17.81
N PHE A 135 3.13 -8.56 -17.57
CA PHE A 135 4.29 -8.89 -18.40
C PHE A 135 4.04 -10.14 -19.25
N SER A 136 4.83 -10.30 -20.31
CA SER A 136 4.80 -11.47 -21.20
C SER A 136 6.02 -12.38 -20.97
N GLY A 137 5.94 -13.63 -21.43
CA GLY A 137 7.04 -14.60 -21.33
C GLY A 137 6.96 -15.53 -20.12
N SER A 138 8.09 -16.14 -19.76
CA SER A 138 8.15 -17.16 -18.70
C SER A 138 7.83 -16.58 -17.32
N ARG A 139 7.33 -17.43 -16.41
CA ARG A 139 7.02 -17.03 -15.01
C ARG A 139 8.20 -16.29 -14.37
N ALA A 140 9.41 -16.86 -14.49
CA ALA A 140 10.62 -16.26 -13.93
C ALA A 140 10.94 -14.88 -14.51
N ARG A 141 10.66 -14.63 -15.80
CA ARG A 141 10.83 -13.30 -16.38
C ARG A 141 9.81 -12.32 -15.80
N ARG A 142 8.53 -12.69 -15.79
CA ARG A 142 7.44 -11.81 -15.31
C ARG A 142 7.64 -11.42 -13.84
N THR A 143 8.04 -12.37 -12.99
CA THR A 143 8.37 -12.09 -11.59
C THR A 143 9.51 -11.09 -11.46
N ARG A 144 10.61 -11.24 -12.22
CA ARG A 144 11.73 -10.29 -12.18
C ARG A 144 11.35 -8.88 -12.64
N GLU A 145 10.52 -8.77 -13.68
CA GLU A 145 10.02 -7.46 -14.15
C GLU A 145 9.08 -6.81 -13.11
N ALA A 146 8.24 -7.60 -12.44
CA ALA A 146 7.39 -7.12 -11.36
C ALA A 146 8.19 -6.63 -10.15
N GLU A 147 9.18 -7.40 -9.71
CA GLU A 147 10.10 -7.02 -8.62
C GLU A 147 10.89 -5.75 -8.97
N ALA A 148 11.41 -5.65 -10.21
CA ALA A 148 12.11 -4.46 -10.68
C ALA A 148 11.17 -3.24 -10.77
N THR A 149 9.91 -3.44 -11.14
CA THR A 149 8.88 -2.38 -11.16
C THR A 149 8.66 -1.84 -9.75
N MET A 150 8.42 -2.72 -8.78
CA MET A 150 8.24 -2.35 -7.37
C MET A 150 9.45 -1.56 -6.85
N ALA A 151 10.66 -2.10 -7.02
CA ALA A 151 11.88 -1.46 -6.55
C ALA A 151 12.08 -0.05 -7.13
N LEU A 152 11.78 0.13 -8.42
CA LEU A 152 11.96 1.40 -9.11
C LEU A 152 10.88 2.42 -8.71
N VAL A 153 9.60 2.02 -8.67
CA VAL A 153 8.51 2.93 -8.31
C VAL A 153 8.54 3.32 -6.84
N ASP A 154 8.83 2.38 -5.94
CA ASP A 154 8.95 2.63 -4.50
C ASP A 154 10.09 3.59 -4.21
N GLY A 155 11.24 3.44 -4.89
CA GLY A 155 12.37 4.36 -4.75
C GLY A 155 12.02 5.80 -5.12
N LEU A 156 11.29 6.00 -6.23
CA LEU A 156 10.85 7.33 -6.67
C LEU A 156 9.83 7.94 -5.71
N LEU A 157 8.85 7.15 -5.28
CA LEU A 157 7.81 7.61 -4.37
C LEU A 157 8.35 7.86 -2.97
N LEU A 158 9.30 7.06 -2.49
CA LEU A 158 10.00 7.31 -1.24
C LEU A 158 10.83 8.59 -1.33
N MET A 159 11.56 8.81 -2.43
CA MET A 159 12.27 10.06 -2.67
C MET A 159 11.31 11.26 -2.69
N ARG A 160 10.12 11.12 -3.26
CA ARG A 160 9.08 12.16 -3.24
C ARG A 160 8.67 12.51 -1.80
N HIS A 161 8.54 11.53 -0.91
CA HIS A 161 8.19 11.75 0.48
C HIS A 161 9.33 12.37 1.31
N LEU A 162 10.58 11.99 1.04
CA LEU A 162 11.73 12.40 1.83
C LEU A 162 12.39 13.70 1.33
N ALA A 163 12.46 13.89 0.01
CA ALA A 163 13.15 14.99 -0.66
C ALA A 163 12.21 15.91 -1.45
N GLY A 164 10.92 15.59 -1.48
CA GLY A 164 9.87 16.37 -2.13
C GLY A 164 9.66 16.04 -3.62
N PRO A 165 8.50 16.44 -4.20
CA PRO A 165 8.11 16.15 -5.58
C PRO A 165 9.18 16.49 -6.62
N ARG A 166 9.78 17.68 -6.51
CA ARG A 166 10.77 18.16 -7.50
C ARG A 166 12.01 17.28 -7.57
N ALA A 167 12.42 16.67 -6.46
CA ALA A 167 13.58 15.78 -6.43
C ALA A 167 13.27 14.46 -7.13
N ALA A 168 12.13 13.85 -6.78
CA ALA A 168 11.65 12.63 -7.43
C ALA A 168 11.43 12.81 -8.93
N ASP A 169 10.84 13.93 -9.36
CA ASP A 169 10.60 14.20 -10.79
C ASP A 169 11.91 14.37 -11.58
N ARG A 170 12.95 14.94 -10.96
CA ARG A 170 14.29 14.99 -11.59
C ARG A 170 14.88 13.59 -11.71
N ALA A 171 14.74 12.76 -10.68
CA ALA A 171 15.22 11.38 -10.71
C ALA A 171 14.49 10.56 -11.78
N ALA A 172 13.15 10.64 -11.84
CA ALA A 172 12.34 9.97 -12.86
C ALA A 172 12.78 10.34 -14.29
N ARG A 173 12.93 11.65 -14.58
CA ARG A 173 13.43 12.10 -15.89
C ARG A 173 14.83 11.58 -16.20
N THR A 174 15.73 11.58 -15.22
CA THR A 174 17.11 11.07 -15.40
C THR A 174 17.12 9.58 -15.67
N LEU A 175 16.20 8.85 -15.04
CA LEU A 175 15.98 7.43 -15.27
C LEU A 175 15.27 7.14 -16.58
N GLY A 176 14.87 8.15 -17.36
CA GLY A 176 14.18 7.99 -18.65
C GLY A 176 12.74 7.49 -18.51
N LEU A 177 12.06 7.93 -17.44
CA LEU A 177 10.66 7.66 -17.14
C LEU A 177 9.78 8.89 -17.39
#